data_AF-A0A1H0DCJ9-F1
#
_entry.id   AF-A0A1H0DCJ9-F1
#
_cell.length_a   1.000
_cell.length_b   1.000
_cell.length_c   1.000
_cell.angle_alpha   90.00
_cell.angle_beta   90.00
_cell.angle_gamma   90.00
#
_symmetry.space_group_name_H-M   'P 1'
#
loop_
_entity.id
_entity.type
_entity.pdbx_description
1 polymer ?
#
loop_
_entity_poly.entity_id
_entity_poly.type
_entity_poly.pdbx_seq_one_letter_code
_entity_poly.pdbx_strand_id
1 'polypeptide(L)'
;MLLKRVTEEVKKLFQLKRSKASLQRQEEILHLKRRLEEYDIQFSNLAYRPCVETQTLMEISITVAQNNELLNQLSSEKELAVQQLLANQVGISPKIMKEHHKFIVTMAHIFGGPYPCLRKYIRSSIT
;
A
#
# COMPACT_ATOMS: atom_id res chain seq x y z
N MET A 1 -31.19 -9.49 -35.69
CA MET A 1 -30.18 -10.55 -35.45
C MET A 1 -28.83 -9.96 -35.03
N LEU A 2 -28.34 -8.90 -35.68
CA LEU A 2 -27.09 -8.21 -35.32
C LEU A 2 -27.08 -7.60 -33.91
N LEU A 3 -28.16 -6.93 -33.49
CA LEU A 3 -28.24 -6.31 -32.16
C LEU A 3 -28.04 -7.32 -31.02
N LYS A 4 -28.73 -8.47 -31.08
CA LYS A 4 -28.56 -9.55 -30.09
C LYS A 4 -27.12 -10.07 -30.03
N ARG A 5 -26.45 -10.24 -31.17
CA ARG A 5 -25.04 -10.68 -31.22
C ARG A 5 -24.12 -9.64 -30.58
N VAL A 6 -24.32 -8.35 -30.88
CA VAL A 6 -23.53 -7.25 -30.27
C VAL A 6 -23.72 -7.24 -28.76
N THR A 7 -24.96 -7.38 -28.27
CA THR A 7 -25.23 -7.42 -26.82
C THR A 7 -24.54 -8.58 -26.12
N GLU A 8 -24.54 -9.78 -26.71
CA GLU A 8 -23.85 -10.94 -26.13
C GLU A 8 -22.33 -10.78 -26.10
N GLU A 9 -21.72 -10.24 -27.17
CA GLU A 9 -20.28 -9.97 -27.20
C GLU A 9 -19.87 -8.92 -26.16
N VAL A 10 -20.66 -7.86 -26.02
CA VAL A 10 -20.45 -6.84 -24.98
C VAL A 10 -20.54 -7.45 -23.58
N LYS A 11 -21.53 -8.32 -23.32
CA LYS A 11 -21.69 -9.01 -22.03
C LYS A 11 -20.49 -9.89 -21.69
N LYS A 12 -19.97 -10.66 -22.67
CA LYS A 12 -18.75 -11.46 -22.51
C LYS A 12 -17.54 -10.58 -22.20
N LEU A 13 -17.36 -9.48 -22.92
CA LEU A 13 -16.26 -8.53 -22.68
C LEU A 13 -16.29 -7.96 -21.25
N PHE A 14 -17.48 -7.61 -20.74
CA PHE A 14 -17.63 -7.14 -19.36
C PHE A 14 -17.28 -8.23 -18.33
N GLN A 15 -17.75 -9.46 -18.54
CA GLN A 15 -17.43 -10.59 -17.65
C GLN A 15 -15.93 -10.89 -17.63
N LEU A 16 -15.28 -10.91 -18.81
CA LEU A 16 -13.84 -11.08 -18.95
C LEU A 16 -13.06 -9.97 -18.23
N LYS A 17 -13.46 -8.70 -18.42
CA LYS A 17 -12.86 -7.56 -17.71
C LYS A 17 -13.00 -7.70 -16.20
N ARG A 18 -14.19 -8.10 -15.71
CA ARG A 18 -14.44 -8.31 -14.27
C ARG A 18 -13.58 -9.44 -13.69
N SER A 19 -13.45 -10.55 -14.43
CA SER A 19 -12.60 -11.68 -14.05
C SER A 19 -11.13 -11.27 -13.99
N LYS A 20 -10.62 -10.60 -15.04
CA LYS A 20 -9.25 -10.06 -15.06
C LYS A 20 -8.97 -9.10 -13.89
N ALA A 21 -9.87 -8.18 -13.61
CA ALA A 21 -9.73 -7.27 -12.47
C ALA A 21 -9.73 -8.01 -11.12
N SER A 22 -10.44 -9.13 -11.01
CA SER A 22 -10.42 -9.97 -9.80
C SER A 22 -9.09 -10.69 -9.64
N LEU A 23 -8.56 -11.27 -10.73
CA LEU A 23 -7.26 -11.93 -10.74
C LEU A 23 -6.14 -10.94 -10.39
N GLN A 24 -6.14 -9.76 -11.01
CA GLN A 24 -5.16 -8.71 -10.73
C GLN A 24 -5.14 -8.30 -9.26
N ARG A 25 -6.31 -8.14 -8.61
CA ARG A 25 -6.36 -7.86 -7.17
C ARG A 25 -5.72 -8.96 -6.33
N GLN A 26 -6.02 -10.22 -6.66
CA GLN A 26 -5.47 -11.36 -5.94
C GLN A 26 -3.94 -11.45 -6.12
N GLU A 27 -3.45 -11.23 -7.33
CA GLU A 27 -2.02 -11.16 -7.62
C GLU A 27 -1.33 -10.02 -6.85
N GLU A 28 -1.92 -8.83 -6.83
CA GLU A 28 -1.41 -7.69 -6.06
C GLU A 28 -1.33 -8.01 -4.56
N ILE A 29 -2.37 -8.62 -3.98
CA ILE A 29 -2.40 -9.01 -2.56
C ILE A 29 -1.31 -10.04 -2.24
N LEU A 30 -1.18 -11.08 -3.08
CA LEU A 30 -0.16 -12.12 -2.89
C LEU A 30 1.26 -11.60 -3.10
N HIS A 31 1.44 -10.69 -4.05
CA HIS A 31 2.73 -10.03 -4.27
C HIS A 31 3.09 -9.13 -3.08
N LEU A 32 2.16 -8.30 -2.62
CA LEU A 32 2.38 -7.43 -1.46
C LEU A 32 2.71 -8.24 -0.21
N LYS A 33 1.97 -9.34 0.04
CA LYS A 33 2.23 -10.23 1.18
C LYS A 33 3.69 -10.70 1.21
N ARG A 34 4.16 -11.24 0.08
CA ARG A 34 5.56 -11.72 -0.05
C ARG A 34 6.57 -10.59 0.16
N ARG A 35 6.27 -9.38 -0.34
CA ARG A 35 7.15 -8.23 -0.18
C ARG A 35 7.27 -7.80 1.28
N LEU A 36 6.18 -7.86 2.04
CA LEU A 36 6.13 -7.48 3.45
C LEU A 36 6.79 -8.50 4.37
N GLU A 37 6.84 -9.78 3.98
CA GLU A 37 7.56 -10.83 4.71
C GLU A 37 9.06 -10.52 4.81
N GLU A 38 9.65 -9.80 3.84
CA GLU A 38 11.05 -9.31 3.90
C GLU A 38 11.28 -8.30 5.06
N TYR A 39 10.21 -7.74 5.62
CA TYR A 39 10.21 -6.74 6.69
C TYR A 39 9.62 -7.29 7.99
N ASP A 40 9.40 -8.60 8.08
CA ASP A 40 8.73 -9.27 9.20
C ASP A 40 7.30 -8.74 9.47
N ILE A 41 6.66 -8.24 8.41
CA ILE A 41 5.29 -7.70 8.44
C ILE A 41 4.35 -8.75 7.85
N GLN A 42 3.28 -9.06 8.59
CA GLN A 42 2.22 -9.96 8.16
C GLN A 42 0.88 -9.21 8.17
N PHE A 43 -0.04 -9.53 7.27
CA PHE A 43 -1.35 -8.87 7.28
C PHE A 43 -2.12 -9.06 8.61
N SER A 44 -1.92 -10.19 9.29
CA SER A 44 -2.49 -10.46 10.62
C SER A 44 -1.98 -9.50 11.70
N ASN A 45 -0.79 -8.92 11.50
CA ASN A 45 -0.15 -8.00 12.44
C ASN A 45 -0.16 -6.54 11.96
N LEU A 46 -0.90 -6.25 10.89
CA LEU A 46 -1.09 -4.91 10.33
C LEU A 46 -2.14 -4.11 11.13
N ALA A 47 -1.96 -4.04 12.45
CA ALA A 47 -2.88 -3.31 13.30
C ALA A 47 -2.67 -1.80 13.11
N TYR A 48 -3.71 -1.11 12.60
CA TYR A 48 -3.78 0.35 12.62
C TYR A 48 -4.56 0.81 13.86
N ARG A 49 -4.04 1.81 14.56
CA ARG A 49 -4.74 2.52 15.63
C ARG A 49 -4.83 4.00 15.25
N PRO A 50 -5.99 4.66 15.40
CA PRO A 50 -6.13 6.08 15.09
C PRO A 50 -5.55 6.95 16.22
N CYS A 51 -4.24 6.85 16.47
CA CYS A 51 -3.52 7.69 17.44
C CYS A 51 -2.99 8.99 16.79
N VAL A 52 -2.87 9.01 15.46
CA VAL A 52 -2.41 10.13 14.64
C VAL A 52 -3.34 10.27 13.46
N GLU A 53 -3.44 11.49 12.92
CA GLU A 53 -4.11 11.73 11.65
C GLU A 53 -3.56 10.81 10.56
N THR A 54 -4.45 10.02 9.94
CA THR A 54 -4.09 9.12 8.83
C THR A 54 -3.34 9.86 7.73
N GLN A 55 -3.70 11.14 7.50
CA GLN A 55 -3.07 11.99 6.50
C GLN A 55 -1.57 12.16 6.72
N THR A 56 -1.13 12.41 7.95
CA THR A 56 0.29 12.54 8.31
C THR A 56 1.06 11.24 8.02
N LEU A 57 0.50 10.09 8.38
CA LEU A 57 1.12 8.79 8.11
C LEU A 57 1.20 8.49 6.61
N MET A 58 0.18 8.91 5.85
CA MET A 58 0.15 8.77 4.39
C MET A 58 1.21 9.64 3.71
N GLU A 59 1.44 10.87 4.18
CA GLU A 59 2.49 11.76 3.67
C GLU A 59 3.90 11.19 3.90
N ILE A 60 4.15 10.65 5.10
CA ILE A 60 5.40 9.93 5.40
C ILE A 60 5.56 8.74 4.44
N SER A 61 4.50 7.95 4.27
CA SER A 61 4.53 6.76 3.41
C SER A 61 4.83 7.09 1.95
N ILE A 62 4.28 8.19 1.43
CA ILE A 62 4.54 8.67 0.06
C ILE A 62 5.99 9.16 -0.07
N THR A 63 6.50 9.88 0.93
CA THR A 63 7.91 10.32 0.98
C THR A 63 8.86 9.12 0.93
N VAL A 64 8.59 8.09 1.74
CA VAL A 64 9.37 6.85 1.76
C VAL A 64 9.24 6.10 0.42
N ALA A 65 8.05 6.04 -0.18
CA ALA A 65 7.82 5.39 -1.46
C ALA A 65 8.65 5.99 -2.62
N GLN A 66 8.95 7.29 -2.54
CA GLN A 66 9.75 8.00 -3.53
C GLN A 66 11.26 7.82 -3.33
N ASN A 67 11.69 7.25 -2.20
CA ASN A 67 13.08 7.06 -1.87
C ASN A 67 13.35 5.61 -1.44
N ASN A 68 13.80 4.79 -2.40
CA ASN A 68 14.13 3.39 -2.16
C ASN A 68 15.21 3.19 -1.10
N GLU A 69 16.12 4.14 -0.91
CA GLU A 69 17.13 4.07 0.14
C GLU A 69 16.49 4.15 1.53
N LEU A 70 15.58 5.10 1.74
CA LEU A 70 14.82 5.21 2.99
C LEU A 70 13.99 3.95 3.25
N LEU A 71 13.33 3.41 2.23
CA LEU A 71 12.55 2.18 2.36
C LEU A 71 13.41 0.98 2.76
N ASN A 72 14.59 0.82 2.15
CA ASN A 72 15.53 -0.25 2.50
C ASN A 72 16.16 -0.06 3.89
N GLN A 73 16.36 1.19 4.33
CA GLN A 73 16.89 1.46 5.65
C GLN A 73 15.87 1.13 6.76
N LEU A 74 14.57 1.22 6.47
CA LEU A 74 13.48 0.81 7.38
C LEU A 74 13.39 -0.71 7.61
N SER A 75 14.09 -1.54 6.83
CA SER A 75 14.26 -2.99 7.09
C SER A 75 15.62 -3.37 7.68
N SER A 76 16.48 -2.39 7.98
CA SER A 76 17.87 -2.63 8.37
C SER A 76 18.15 -2.23 9.81
N GLU A 77 19.36 -2.52 10.30
CA GLU A 77 19.87 -2.02 11.59
C GLU A 77 19.80 -0.48 11.74
N LYS A 78 19.65 0.25 10.62
CA LYS A 78 19.49 1.72 10.58
C LYS A 78 18.04 2.19 10.76
N GLU A 79 17.10 1.29 11.02
CA GLU A 79 15.66 1.59 11.15
C GLU A 79 15.41 2.74 12.14
N LEU A 80 16.06 2.71 13.31
CA LEU A 80 15.87 3.73 14.35
C LEU A 80 16.28 5.14 13.87
N ALA A 81 17.41 5.26 13.17
CA ALA A 81 17.91 6.55 12.69
C ALA A 81 16.98 7.17 11.64
N VAL A 82 16.44 6.33 10.73
CA VAL A 82 15.47 6.77 9.73
C VAL A 82 14.14 7.14 10.37
N GLN A 83 13.66 6.35 11.33
CA GLN A 83 12.46 6.67 12.09
C GLN A 83 12.58 8.02 12.79
N GLN A 84 13.72 8.31 13.41
CA GLN A 84 13.98 9.61 14.04
C GLN A 84 14.02 10.76 13.04
N LEU A 85 14.69 10.58 11.90
CA LEU A 85 14.78 11.59 10.84
C LEU A 85 13.39 11.93 10.28
N LEU A 86 12.62 10.93 9.90
CA LEU A 86 11.27 11.10 9.37
C LEU A 86 10.31 11.69 10.42
N ALA A 87 10.46 11.29 11.69
CA ALA A 87 9.66 11.82 12.79
C ALA A 87 9.91 13.33 12.98
N ASN A 88 11.17 13.77 12.92
CA ASN A 88 11.54 15.17 13.01
C ASN A 88 11.02 16.01 11.84
N GLN A 89 11.01 15.47 10.62
CA GLN A 89 10.54 16.18 9.43
C GLN A 89 9.04 16.52 9.48
N VAL A 90 8.25 15.65 10.10
CA VAL A 90 6.79 15.76 10.14
C VAL A 90 6.26 16.14 11.54
N GLY A 91 7.17 16.39 12.49
CA GLY A 91 6.82 16.85 13.84
C GLY A 91 6.14 15.80 14.72
N ILE A 92 6.35 14.51 14.46
CA ILE A 92 5.82 13.42 15.30
C ILE A 92 6.90 12.86 16.24
N SER A 93 6.49 12.23 17.34
CA SER A 93 7.48 11.60 18.24
C SER A 93 8.04 10.29 17.65
N PRO A 94 9.29 9.91 17.98
CA PRO A 94 9.85 8.62 17.58
C PRO A 94 9.02 7.41 18.06
N LYS A 95 8.36 7.55 19.21
CA LYS A 95 7.45 6.52 19.74
C LYS A 95 6.28 6.28 18.79
N ILE A 96 5.64 7.35 18.34
CA ILE A 96 4.52 7.29 17.39
C ILE A 96 4.99 6.66 16.06
N MET A 97 6.14 7.09 15.55
CA MET A 97 6.71 6.51 14.32
C MET A 97 6.91 5.00 14.46
N LYS A 98 7.49 4.55 15.57
CA LYS A 98 7.71 3.13 15.86
C LYS A 98 6.39 2.35 15.97
N GLU A 99 5.36 2.93 16.58
CA GLU A 99 4.04 2.29 16.68
C GLU A 99 3.35 2.14 15.31
N HIS A 100 3.61 3.06 14.38
CA HIS A 100 3.02 3.05 13.03
C HIS A 100 3.94 2.54 11.91
N HIS A 101 5.14 2.03 12.22
CA HIS A 101 6.13 1.65 11.20
C HIS A 101 5.57 0.64 10.18
N LYS A 102 4.83 -0.39 10.63
CA LYS A 102 4.24 -1.40 9.74
C LYS A 102 3.28 -0.80 8.73
N PHE A 103 2.48 0.17 9.18
CA PHE A 103 1.57 0.91 8.32
C PHE A 103 2.35 1.70 7.28
N ILE A 104 3.37 2.45 7.70
CA ILE A 104 4.19 3.30 6.83
C ILE A 104 4.91 2.47 5.77
N VAL A 105 5.60 1.40 6.17
CA VAL A 105 6.30 0.49 5.25
C VAL A 105 5.32 -0.13 4.25
N THR A 106 4.14 -0.54 4.72
CA THR A 106 3.12 -1.15 3.85
C THR A 106 2.59 -0.16 2.83
N MET A 107 2.23 1.04 3.26
CA MET A 107 1.74 2.07 2.35
C MET A 107 2.86 2.50 1.38
N ALA A 108 4.10 2.62 1.85
CA ALA A 108 5.24 2.94 0.99
C ALA A 108 5.42 1.91 -0.13
N HIS A 109 5.33 0.61 0.18
CA HIS A 109 5.32 -0.43 -0.84
C HIS A 109 4.15 -0.30 -1.81
N ILE A 110 2.94 -0.02 -1.33
CA ILE A 110 1.75 0.13 -2.20
C ILE A 110 1.90 1.32 -3.16
N PHE A 111 2.43 2.45 -2.67
CA PHE A 111 2.61 3.66 -3.47
C PHE A 111 3.81 3.58 -4.43
N GLY A 112 4.91 2.95 -4.01
CA GLY A 112 6.12 2.79 -4.83
C GLY A 112 6.11 1.58 -5.77
N GLY A 113 5.25 0.58 -5.52
CA GLY A 113 5.23 -0.68 -6.25
C GLY A 113 4.14 -0.80 -7.34
N PRO A 114 4.02 -1.96 -8.01
CA PRO A 114 3.09 -2.18 -9.10
C PRO A 114 1.67 -2.57 -8.61
N TYR A 115 1.05 -1.71 -7.78
CA TYR A 115 -0.24 -2.01 -7.12
C TYR A 115 -1.38 -1.06 -7.50
N PRO A 116 -1.77 -0.96 -8.79
CA PRO A 116 -2.82 -0.03 -9.22
C PRO A 116 -4.19 -0.32 -8.58
N CYS A 117 -4.56 -1.58 -8.32
CA CYS A 117 -5.84 -1.88 -7.68
C CYS A 117 -5.85 -1.44 -6.21
N LEU A 118 -4.79 -1.76 -5.45
CA LEU A 118 -4.67 -1.35 -4.05
C LEU A 118 -4.60 0.18 -3.91
N ARG A 119 -3.83 0.88 -4.76
CA ARG A 119 -3.81 2.34 -4.78
C ARG A 119 -5.18 2.94 -5.07
N LYS A 120 -5.93 2.37 -6.01
CA LYS A 120 -7.29 2.82 -6.32
C LYS A 120 -8.21 2.64 -5.11
N TYR A 121 -8.12 1.49 -4.43
CA TYR A 121 -8.91 1.20 -3.23
C TYR A 121 -8.61 2.22 -2.12
N ILE A 122 -7.33 2.44 -1.80
CA ILE A 122 -6.92 3.39 -0.75
C ILE A 122 -7.41 4.80 -1.06
N ARG A 123 -7.24 5.28 -2.30
CA ARG A 123 -7.72 6.60 -2.71
C ARG A 123 -9.23 6.75 -2.53
N SER A 124 -10.01 5.72 -2.85
CA SER A 124 -11.47 5.73 -2.63
C SER A 124 -11.90 5.65 -1.16
N SER A 125 -10.98 5.35 -0.23
CA SER A 125 -11.26 5.28 1.20
C SER A 125 -10.83 6.52 1.98
N ILE A 126 -9.96 7.36 1.39
CA ILE A 126 -9.45 8.60 2.01
C ILE A 126 -10.21 9.83 1.49
N THR A 127 -11.00 9.68 0.41
CA THR A 127 -11.91 10.72 -0.12
C THR A 127 -13.28 10.56 0.51
#